data_AF-U6SSZ0-F1
#
_entry.id   AF-U6SSZ0-F1
#
_cell.length_a   1.000
_cell.length_b   1.000
_cell.length_c   1.000
_cell.angle_alpha   90.00
_cell.angle_beta   90.00
_cell.angle_gamma   90.00
#
_symmetry.space_group_name_H-M   'P 1'
#
loop_
_entity.id
_entity.type
_entity.pdbx_description
1 polymer ?
#
loop_
_entity_poly.entity_id
_entity_poly.type
_entity_poly.pdbx_seq_one_letter_code
_entity_poly.pdbx_strand_id
1 'polypeptide(L)'
;MTFSRVQLLFVLILFIGISNHVLIVPHLLGAAKRDAWVCVLISYVILLAWGGLITYILSKNKQRLPLFLWLKERTGRHIPYVLITLFFLYIVVIGFISFFDLTASVKIYFMPMTPTWVVVIPFLVLSVWAALKGLKMIVYTSIILLPLVWILGHFVAFTTIESKRYSFLFPIFADEQASIIQGVLIILGGSVDLLVLFLLHHYFNKPVTVTTINYGNSRERSWY
;
A
#
# COMPACT_ATOMS: atom_id res chain seq x y z
N MET A 1 2.66 11.58 19.35
CA MET A 1 3.68 10.51 19.17
C MET A 1 4.08 10.51 17.70
N THR A 2 5.37 10.43 17.39
CA THR A 2 5.87 10.57 16.02
C THR A 2 6.91 9.49 15.72
N PHE A 3 7.01 9.05 14.46
CA PHE A 3 7.82 7.94 14.00
C PHE A 3 8.82 8.39 12.92
N SER A 4 9.91 7.64 12.76
CA SER A 4 10.87 7.89 11.68
C SER A 4 10.24 7.59 10.31
N ARG A 5 10.72 8.27 9.26
CA ARG A 5 10.29 8.02 7.87
C ARG A 5 10.46 6.56 7.48
N VAL A 6 11.58 5.95 7.88
CA VAL A 6 11.87 4.53 7.61
C VAL A 6 10.84 3.62 8.27
N GLN A 7 10.49 3.89 9.53
CA GLN A 7 9.51 3.08 10.27
C GLN A 7 8.13 3.11 9.62
N LEU A 8 7.69 4.29 9.14
CA LEU A 8 6.43 4.41 8.42
C LEU A 8 6.50 3.82 7.00
N LEU A 9 7.65 3.90 6.33
CA LEU A 9 7.89 3.21 5.06
C LEU A 9 7.75 1.70 5.21
N PHE A 10 8.23 1.10 6.31
CA PHE A 10 8.06 -0.33 6.55
C PHE A 10 6.58 -0.71 6.65
N VAL A 11 5.77 0.09 7.35
CA VAL A 11 4.32 -0.12 7.41
C VAL A 11 3.69 0.00 6.02
N LEU A 12 4.06 1.03 5.25
CA LEU A 12 3.51 1.27 3.91
C LEU A 12 3.89 0.16 2.93
N ILE A 13 5.15 -0.28 2.92
CA ILE A 13 5.61 -1.37 2.04
C ILE A 13 4.92 -2.67 2.42
N LEU A 14 4.73 -2.96 3.72
CA LEU A 14 4.03 -4.17 4.15
C LEU A 14 2.55 -4.12 3.74
N PHE A 15 1.89 -2.99 3.97
CA PHE A 15 0.47 -2.79 3.64
C PHE A 15 0.22 -2.85 2.13
N ILE A 16 0.92 -2.02 1.35
CA ILE A 16 0.77 -1.93 -0.11
C ILE A 16 1.32 -3.18 -0.79
N GLY A 17 2.43 -3.71 -0.30
CA GLY A 17 3.08 -4.88 -0.87
C GLY A 17 2.19 -6.11 -0.83
N ILE A 18 1.54 -6.39 0.31
CA ILE A 18 0.62 -7.54 0.42
C ILE A 18 -0.62 -7.32 -0.45
N SER A 19 -1.24 -6.14 -0.37
CA SER A 19 -2.42 -5.78 -1.17
C SER A 19 -2.14 -5.94 -2.68
N ASN A 20 -1.08 -5.31 -3.19
CA ASN A 20 -0.77 -5.32 -4.61
C ASN A 20 -0.16 -6.65 -5.12
N HIS A 21 0.67 -7.33 -4.33
CA HIS A 21 1.39 -8.52 -4.81
C HIS A 21 0.62 -9.83 -4.58
N VAL A 22 -0.22 -9.93 -3.55
CA VAL A 22 -0.93 -11.17 -3.21
C VAL A 22 -2.38 -11.13 -3.67
N LEU A 23 -3.08 -10.01 -3.43
CA LEU A 23 -4.53 -9.93 -3.71
C LEU A 23 -4.81 -9.60 -5.18
N ILE A 24 -4.04 -8.67 -5.75
CA ILE A 24 -4.30 -8.16 -7.11
C ILE A 24 -3.76 -9.07 -8.21
N VAL A 25 -2.64 -9.74 -7.99
CA VAL A 25 -1.96 -10.52 -9.05
C VAL A 25 -2.88 -11.56 -9.73
N PRO A 26 -3.69 -12.37 -9.01
CA PRO A 26 -4.62 -13.30 -9.66
C PRO A 26 -5.64 -12.59 -10.56
N HIS A 27 -6.18 -11.46 -10.10
CA HIS A 27 -7.15 -10.66 -10.86
C HIS A 27 -6.50 -10.02 -12.11
N LEU A 28 -5.27 -9.52 -11.97
CA LEU A 28 -4.49 -8.98 -13.06
C LEU A 28 -4.18 -10.04 -14.12
N LEU A 29 -3.74 -11.22 -13.71
CA LEU A 29 -3.47 -12.34 -14.61
C LEU A 29 -4.75 -12.84 -15.29
N GLY A 30 -5.90 -12.78 -14.62
CA GLY A 30 -7.19 -13.09 -15.23
C GLY A 30 -7.57 -12.13 -16.36
N ALA A 31 -7.31 -10.83 -16.20
CA ALA A 31 -7.70 -9.79 -17.17
C ALA A 31 -6.67 -9.57 -18.29
N ALA A 32 -5.38 -9.51 -17.95
CA ALA A 32 -4.30 -9.16 -18.87
C ALA A 32 -3.47 -10.38 -19.31
N LYS A 33 -3.65 -11.54 -18.65
CA LYS A 33 -2.99 -12.81 -18.97
C LYS A 33 -1.48 -12.62 -19.17
N ARG A 34 -0.97 -12.92 -20.37
CA ARG A 34 0.45 -12.76 -20.72
C ARG A 34 0.93 -11.32 -20.67
N ASP A 35 0.09 -10.37 -21.04
CA ASP A 35 0.44 -8.94 -21.14
C ASP A 35 0.39 -8.23 -19.78
N ALA A 36 0.14 -8.96 -18.69
CA ALA A 36 0.07 -8.44 -17.32
C ALA A 36 1.33 -7.64 -16.92
N TRP A 37 2.52 -8.08 -17.33
CA TRP A 37 3.76 -7.36 -17.00
C TRP A 37 3.84 -5.98 -17.67
N VAL A 38 3.25 -5.82 -18.87
CA VAL A 38 3.14 -4.53 -19.56
C VAL A 38 2.19 -3.62 -18.81
N CYS A 39 1.05 -4.13 -18.34
CA CYS A 39 0.11 -3.39 -17.50
C CYS A 39 0.79 -2.86 -16.23
N VAL A 40 1.67 -3.65 -15.60
CA VAL A 40 2.46 -3.23 -14.43
C VAL A 40 3.37 -2.06 -14.76
N LEU A 41 4.11 -2.12 -15.87
CA LEU A 41 5.00 -1.03 -16.28
C LEU A 41 4.24 0.27 -16.56
N ILE A 42 3.13 0.20 -17.29
CA ILE A 42 2.27 1.36 -17.57
C ILE A 42 1.73 1.95 -16.28
N SER A 43 1.21 1.09 -15.39
CA SER A 43 0.66 1.52 -14.11
C SER A 43 1.73 2.15 -13.22
N TYR A 44 2.95 1.64 -13.24
CA TYR A 44 4.06 2.18 -12.47
C TYR A 44 4.37 3.64 -12.84
N VAL A 45 4.37 3.98 -14.14
CA VAL A 45 4.55 5.37 -14.60
C VAL A 45 3.45 6.29 -14.06
N ILE A 46 2.19 5.85 -14.12
CA ILE A 46 1.04 6.61 -13.61
C ILE A 46 1.14 6.77 -12.09
N LEU A 47 1.54 5.72 -11.37
CA LEU A 47 1.68 5.73 -9.92
C LEU A 47 2.85 6.61 -9.45
N LEU A 48 3.93 6.71 -10.21
CA LEU A 48 5.01 7.65 -9.93
C LEU A 48 4.52 9.10 -10.03
N ALA A 49 3.74 9.43 -11.07
CA ALA A 49 3.12 10.75 -11.20
C ALA A 49 2.15 11.04 -10.05
N TRP A 50 1.33 10.04 -9.69
CA TRP A 50 0.38 10.14 -8.57
C TRP A 50 1.09 10.30 -7.21
N GLY A 51 2.14 9.53 -6.95
CA GLY A 51 2.97 9.65 -5.75
C GLY A 51 3.63 11.03 -5.66
N GLY A 52 4.14 11.55 -6.78
CA GLY A 52 4.64 12.92 -6.89
C GLY A 52 3.58 13.95 -6.48
N LEU A 53 2.36 13.82 -7.01
CA LEU A 53 1.24 14.70 -6.64
C LEU A 53 0.89 14.63 -5.16
N ILE A 54 0.81 13.42 -4.57
CA ILE A 54 0.56 13.25 -3.14
C ILE A 54 1.64 13.96 -2.32
N THR A 55 2.92 13.76 -2.65
CA THR A 55 4.02 14.41 -1.92
C THR A 55 3.97 15.94 -2.04
N TYR A 56 3.60 16.45 -3.22
CA TYR A 56 3.40 17.88 -3.43
C TYR A 56 2.29 18.43 -2.53
N ILE A 57 1.13 17.78 -2.48
CA ILE A 57 0.01 18.19 -1.62
C ILE A 57 0.43 18.17 -0.14
N LEU A 58 1.06 17.08 0.30
CA LEU A 58 1.54 16.93 1.67
C LEU A 58 2.59 17.98 2.05
N SER A 59 3.42 18.42 1.12
CA SER A 59 4.41 19.48 1.37
C SER A 59 3.77 20.84 1.69
N LYS A 60 2.52 21.07 1.27
CA LYS A 60 1.76 22.27 1.61
C LYS A 60 1.23 22.24 3.05
N ASN A 61 1.20 21.08 3.71
CA ASN A 61 0.84 20.93 5.12
C ASN A 61 2.07 21.06 6.04
N LYS A 62 2.69 22.25 6.04
CA LYS A 62 3.93 22.51 6.82
C LYS A 62 3.74 22.35 8.33
N GLN A 63 2.52 22.60 8.83
CA GLN A 63 2.15 22.50 10.24
C GLN A 63 1.88 21.05 10.68
N ARG A 64 1.90 20.09 9.74
CA ARG A 64 1.62 18.66 9.96
C ARG A 64 0.29 18.44 10.64
N LEU A 65 -0.72 19.25 10.40
CA LEU A 65 -2.00 19.06 11.05
C LEU A 65 -2.62 17.72 10.61
N PRO A 66 -3.36 17.02 11.49
CA PRO A 66 -4.23 15.91 11.08
C PRO A 66 -5.09 16.32 9.89
N LEU A 67 -5.33 15.38 8.96
CA LEU A 67 -6.05 15.66 7.70
C LEU A 67 -7.35 16.44 7.94
N PHE A 68 -8.10 16.10 9.00
CA PHE A 68 -9.31 16.81 9.39
C PHE A 68 -9.09 18.30 9.66
N LEU A 69 -8.13 18.61 10.54
CA LEU A 69 -7.86 19.98 10.97
C LEU A 69 -7.29 20.79 9.81
N TRP A 70 -6.37 20.19 9.06
CA TRP A 70 -5.79 20.81 7.86
C TRP A 70 -6.85 21.16 6.82
N LEU A 71 -7.81 20.27 6.57
CA LEU A 71 -8.88 20.52 5.61
C LEU A 71 -9.92 21.51 6.15
N LYS A 72 -10.19 21.49 7.46
CA LYS A 72 -11.12 22.40 8.13
C LYS A 72 -10.66 23.85 8.05
N GLU A 73 -9.37 24.09 8.24
CA GLU A 73 -8.78 25.44 8.12
C GLU A 73 -8.87 26.01 6.70
N ARG A 74 -8.88 25.15 5.68
CA ARG A 74 -8.76 25.57 4.28
C ARG A 74 -10.07 25.60 3.50
N THR A 75 -11.04 24.78 3.91
CA THR A 75 -12.23 24.47 3.10
C THR A 75 -13.54 24.58 3.90
N GLY A 76 -13.47 25.00 5.17
CA GLY A 76 -14.64 25.17 6.04
C GLY A 76 -15.12 23.87 6.69
N ARG A 77 -16.34 23.86 7.23
CA ARG A 77 -16.83 22.80 8.13
C ARG A 77 -17.28 21.53 7.40
N HIS A 78 -17.92 21.61 6.24
CA HIS A 78 -18.63 20.46 5.64
C HIS A 78 -17.72 19.48 4.86
N ILE A 79 -16.80 20.01 4.06
CA ILE A 79 -15.91 19.21 3.19
C ILE A 79 -15.02 18.23 3.98
N PRO A 80 -14.43 18.59 5.14
CA PRO A 80 -13.65 17.66 5.97
C PRO A 80 -14.44 16.46 6.48
N TYR A 81 -15.71 16.65 6.85
CA TYR A 81 -16.53 15.53 7.30
C TYR A 81 -16.78 14.54 6.16
N VAL A 82 -17.18 15.02 4.99
CA VAL A 82 -17.43 14.17 3.82
C VAL A 82 -16.17 13.38 3.45
N LEU A 83 -15.02 14.05 3.36
CA LEU A 83 -13.76 13.41 2.99
C LEU A 83 -13.35 12.34 4.01
N ILE A 84 -13.46 12.61 5.30
CA ILE A 84 -13.09 11.65 6.34
C ILE A 84 -14.05 10.47 6.39
N THR A 85 -15.34 10.69 6.21
CA THR A 85 -16.31 9.60 6.12
C THR A 85 -15.98 8.68 4.94
N LEU A 86 -15.60 9.25 3.79
CA LEU A 86 -15.16 8.47 2.64
C LEU A 86 -13.88 7.66 2.94
N PHE A 87 -12.89 8.28 3.57
CA PHE A 87 -11.66 7.59 4.00
C PHE A 87 -11.94 6.48 5.01
N PHE A 88 -12.84 6.72 5.97
CA PHE A 88 -13.24 5.72 6.94
C PHE A 88 -13.91 4.53 6.26
N LEU A 89 -14.87 4.78 5.37
CA LEU A 89 -15.54 3.72 4.61
C LEU A 89 -14.54 2.93 3.76
N TYR A 90 -13.61 3.63 3.09
CA TYR A 90 -12.54 3.01 2.32
C TYR A 90 -11.71 2.04 3.19
N ILE A 91 -11.20 2.49 4.34
CA ILE A 91 -10.40 1.67 5.25
C ILE A 91 -11.18 0.45 5.77
N VAL A 92 -12.46 0.63 6.09
CA VAL A 92 -13.32 -0.48 6.54
C VAL A 92 -13.50 -1.52 5.44
N VAL A 93 -13.79 -1.08 4.20
CA VAL A 93 -13.99 -1.98 3.06
C VAL A 93 -12.71 -2.74 2.71
N ILE A 94 -11.57 -2.05 2.55
CA ILE A 94 -10.30 -2.72 2.23
C ILE A 94 -9.85 -3.65 3.36
N GLY A 95 -10.10 -3.27 4.62
CA GLY A 95 -9.81 -4.11 5.79
C GLY A 95 -10.65 -5.39 5.79
N PHE A 96 -11.94 -5.29 5.45
CA PHE A 96 -12.83 -6.44 5.32
C PHE A 96 -12.40 -7.38 4.18
N ILE A 97 -12.11 -6.84 2.99
CA ILE A 97 -11.64 -7.61 1.83
C ILE A 97 -10.33 -8.33 2.17
N SER A 98 -9.36 -7.61 2.73
CA SER A 98 -8.06 -8.18 3.10
C SER A 98 -8.18 -9.29 4.15
N PHE A 99 -9.06 -9.11 5.14
CA PHE A 99 -9.32 -10.13 6.16
C PHE A 99 -10.00 -11.38 5.58
N PHE A 100 -10.97 -11.18 4.68
CA PHE A 100 -11.62 -12.27 3.97
C PHE A 100 -10.61 -13.06 3.12
N ASP A 101 -9.80 -12.38 2.31
CA ASP A 101 -8.82 -13.04 1.44
C ASP A 101 -7.75 -13.80 2.23
N LEU A 102 -7.29 -13.24 3.36
CA LEU A 102 -6.36 -13.93 4.26
C LEU A 102 -6.97 -15.21 4.82
N THR A 103 -8.19 -15.15 5.37
CA THR A 103 -8.84 -16.31 5.98
C THR A 103 -9.22 -17.36 4.94
N ALA A 104 -9.65 -16.94 3.75
CA ALA A 104 -9.90 -17.83 2.62
C ALA A 104 -8.61 -18.53 2.16
N SER A 105 -7.51 -17.78 2.02
CA SER A 105 -6.20 -18.34 1.65
C SER A 105 -5.71 -19.35 2.66
N VAL A 106 -5.80 -19.04 3.96
CA VAL A 106 -5.38 -19.97 5.03
C VAL A 106 -6.21 -21.26 4.99
N LYS A 107 -7.53 -21.12 4.83
CA LYS A 107 -8.43 -22.27 4.72
C LYS A 107 -8.11 -23.12 3.49
N ILE A 108 -7.98 -22.52 2.31
CA ILE A 108 -7.77 -23.25 1.06
C ILE A 108 -6.41 -23.97 1.07
N TYR A 109 -5.34 -23.32 1.51
CA TYR A 109 -3.98 -23.86 1.37
C TYR A 109 -3.51 -24.71 2.55
N PHE A 110 -3.93 -24.40 3.78
CA PHE A 110 -3.39 -25.05 4.99
C PHE A 110 -4.43 -25.87 5.75
N MET A 111 -5.70 -25.48 5.72
CA MET A 111 -6.76 -26.02 6.58
C MET A 111 -8.07 -26.30 5.82
N PRO A 112 -8.05 -27.08 4.71
CA PRO A 112 -9.20 -27.19 3.80
C PRO A 112 -10.39 -27.91 4.44
N MET A 113 -10.13 -28.85 5.35
CA MET A 113 -11.16 -29.64 6.04
C MET A 113 -11.69 -28.97 7.30
N THR A 114 -11.19 -27.78 7.65
CA THR A 114 -11.51 -27.12 8.93
C THR A 114 -12.64 -26.11 8.74
N PRO A 115 -13.61 -26.03 9.67
CA PRO A 115 -14.68 -25.03 9.60
C PRO A 115 -14.14 -23.59 9.60
N THR A 116 -14.76 -22.71 8.81
CA THR A 116 -14.29 -21.33 8.61
C THR A 116 -14.14 -20.54 9.91
N TRP A 117 -15.04 -20.73 10.88
CA TRP A 117 -15.01 -19.99 12.15
C TRP A 117 -13.77 -20.29 13.00
N VAL A 118 -13.20 -21.50 12.90
CA VAL A 118 -11.98 -21.90 13.60
C VAL A 118 -10.77 -21.10 13.09
N VAL A 119 -10.76 -20.75 11.80
CA VAL A 119 -9.72 -19.92 11.19
C VAL A 119 -9.97 -18.44 11.48
N VAL A 120 -11.21 -17.98 11.33
CA VAL A 120 -11.57 -16.55 11.44
C VAL A 120 -11.37 -15.99 12.85
N ILE A 121 -11.84 -16.69 13.89
CA ILE A 121 -11.87 -16.14 15.26
C ILE A 121 -10.46 -15.78 15.76
N PRO A 122 -9.43 -16.65 15.66
CA PRO A 122 -8.08 -16.32 16.11
C PRO A 122 -7.47 -15.10 15.41
N PHE A 123 -7.60 -15.01 14.08
CA PHE A 123 -7.08 -13.86 13.33
C PHE A 123 -7.83 -12.57 13.66
N LEU A 124 -9.14 -12.65 13.91
CA LEU A 124 -9.94 -11.49 14.32
C LEU A 124 -9.51 -10.99 15.70
N VAL A 125 -9.36 -11.90 16.67
CA VAL A 125 -8.89 -11.56 18.03
C VAL A 125 -7.51 -10.92 17.99
N LEU A 126 -6.59 -11.49 17.21
CA LEU A 126 -5.24 -10.94 17.05
C LEU A 126 -5.28 -9.53 16.43
N SER A 127 -6.12 -9.32 15.42
CA SER A 127 -6.28 -8.03 14.75
C SER A 127 -6.89 -6.96 15.67
N VAL A 128 -7.91 -7.32 16.46
CA VAL A 128 -8.52 -6.44 17.46
C VAL A 128 -7.51 -6.10 18.55
N TRP A 129 -6.77 -7.09 19.06
CA TRP A 129 -5.74 -6.87 20.07
C TRP A 129 -4.64 -5.93 19.56
N ALA A 130 -4.17 -6.13 18.32
CA ALA A 130 -3.22 -5.26 17.66
C ALA A 130 -3.74 -3.82 17.54
N ALA A 131 -5.01 -3.64 17.14
CA ALA A 131 -5.65 -2.34 17.01
C ALA A 131 -5.78 -1.63 18.37
N LEU A 132 -6.14 -2.36 19.44
CA LEU A 132 -6.26 -1.81 20.79
C LEU A 132 -4.92 -1.31 21.36
N LYS A 133 -3.79 -1.94 21.00
CA LYS A 133 -2.44 -1.47 21.36
C LYS A 133 -1.99 -0.25 20.55
N GLY A 134 -2.73 0.13 19.52
CA GLY A 134 -2.54 1.32 18.72
C GLY A 134 -1.38 1.25 17.73
N LEU A 135 -1.12 2.39 17.07
CA LEU A 135 -0.18 2.49 15.95
C LEU A 135 1.27 2.08 16.30
N LYS A 136 1.69 2.25 17.56
CA LYS A 136 3.02 1.84 18.04
C LYS A 136 3.25 0.33 17.85
N MET A 137 2.24 -0.47 18.15
CA MET A 137 2.29 -1.92 17.98
C MET A 137 2.48 -2.27 16.49
N ILE A 138 1.64 -1.70 15.64
CA ILE A 138 1.66 -1.94 14.19
C ILE A 138 3.02 -1.59 13.58
N VAL A 139 3.61 -0.45 13.97
CA VAL A 139 4.92 -0.01 13.47
C VAL A 139 6.02 -0.99 13.85
N TYR A 140 6.12 -1.39 15.12
CA TYR A 140 7.19 -2.31 15.55
C TYR A 140 7.04 -3.71 14.96
N THR A 141 5.81 -4.19 14.88
CA THR A 141 5.48 -5.48 14.25
C THR A 141 5.85 -5.45 12.76
N SER A 142 5.59 -4.34 12.05
CA SER A 142 5.98 -4.19 10.65
C SER A 142 7.50 -4.22 10.43
N ILE A 143 8.28 -3.69 11.38
CA ILE A 143 9.75 -3.72 11.31
C ILE A 143 10.28 -5.15 11.39
N ILE A 144 9.64 -6.01 12.18
CA ILE A 144 10.02 -7.41 12.35
C ILE A 144 9.50 -8.27 11.19
N LEU A 145 8.24 -8.04 10.76
CA LEU A 145 7.59 -8.85 9.72
C LEU A 145 8.11 -8.57 8.31
N LEU A 146 8.41 -7.32 7.97
CA LEU A 146 8.78 -6.98 6.58
C LEU A 146 10.03 -7.76 6.10
N PRO A 147 11.14 -7.85 6.85
CA PRO A 147 12.30 -8.65 6.43
C PRO A 147 11.94 -10.13 6.25
N LEU A 148 11.11 -10.70 7.14
CA LEU A 148 10.69 -12.09 7.06
C LEU A 148 9.88 -12.36 5.78
N VAL A 149 8.87 -11.52 5.51
CA VAL A 149 8.05 -11.62 4.30
C VAL A 149 8.91 -11.46 3.04
N TRP A 150 9.90 -10.57 3.07
CA TRP A 150 10.77 -10.33 1.92
C TRP A 150 11.70 -11.51 1.63
N ILE A 151 12.27 -12.14 2.68
CA ILE A 151 13.08 -13.36 2.55
C ILE A 151 12.22 -14.49 1.99
N LEU A 152 11.02 -14.70 2.54
CA LEU A 152 10.09 -15.73 2.05
C LEU A 152 9.67 -15.48 0.60
N GLY A 153 9.40 -14.22 0.22
CA GLY A 153 9.08 -13.86 -1.16
C GLY A 153 10.19 -14.19 -2.15
N HIS A 154 11.44 -13.83 -1.81
CA HIS A 154 12.61 -14.20 -2.62
C HIS A 154 12.83 -15.70 -2.66
N PHE A 155 12.66 -16.40 -1.53
CA PHE A 155 12.78 -17.84 -1.45
C PHE A 155 11.83 -18.53 -2.44
N VAL A 156 10.54 -18.14 -2.46
CA VAL A 156 9.57 -18.65 -3.45
C VAL A 156 10.00 -18.27 -4.87
N ALA A 157 10.47 -17.05 -5.10
CA ALA A 157 10.89 -16.62 -6.44
C ALA A 157 12.09 -17.40 -7.00
N PHE A 158 13.06 -17.76 -6.15
CA PHE A 158 14.25 -18.53 -6.52
C PHE A 158 13.95 -20.02 -6.69
N THR A 159 13.21 -20.62 -5.76
CA THR A 159 12.85 -22.05 -5.84
C THR A 159 11.95 -22.37 -7.03
N THR A 160 11.19 -21.40 -7.54
CA THR A 160 10.34 -21.56 -8.72
C THR A 160 11.02 -21.16 -10.03
N ILE A 161 12.33 -20.88 -10.04
CA ILE A 161 12.99 -20.38 -11.27
C ILE A 161 12.97 -21.41 -12.41
N GLU A 162 13.11 -22.69 -12.09
CA GLU A 162 13.12 -23.78 -13.09
C GLU A 162 11.74 -23.99 -13.74
N SER A 163 10.65 -23.66 -13.03
CA SER A 163 9.29 -23.75 -13.57
C SER A 163 8.86 -22.51 -14.36
N LYS A 164 9.64 -21.41 -14.34
CA LYS A 164 9.35 -20.17 -15.06
C LYS A 164 9.76 -20.26 -16.53
N ARG A 165 8.76 -20.43 -17.40
CA ARG A 165 8.95 -20.37 -18.86
C ARG A 165 8.82 -18.94 -19.38
N TYR A 166 9.94 -18.21 -19.40
CA TYR A 166 9.99 -16.82 -19.87
C TYR A 166 9.62 -16.63 -21.35
N SER A 167 9.66 -17.71 -22.15
CA SER A 167 9.16 -17.69 -23.52
C SER A 167 7.69 -17.29 -23.62
N PHE A 168 6.90 -17.54 -22.57
CA PHE A 168 5.51 -17.11 -22.51
C PHE A 168 5.31 -15.62 -22.27
N LEU A 169 6.36 -14.80 -22.16
CA LEU A 169 6.19 -13.33 -22.07
C LEU A 169 5.98 -12.67 -23.44
N PHE A 170 6.36 -13.36 -24.51
CA PHE A 170 6.26 -12.89 -25.88
C PHE A 170 5.45 -13.87 -26.75
N PRO A 171 4.95 -13.44 -27.91
CA PRO A 171 4.79 -12.06 -28.37
C PRO A 171 3.75 -11.25 -27.56
N ILE A 172 3.96 -9.94 -27.41
CA ILE A 172 2.99 -9.04 -26.73
C ILE A 172 1.73 -8.93 -27.61
N PHE A 173 0.54 -8.77 -27.02
CA PHE A 173 -0.75 -8.56 -27.71
C PHE A 173 -1.30 -9.75 -28.52
N ALA A 174 -0.73 -10.94 -28.40
CA ALA A 174 -1.23 -12.09 -29.17
C ALA A 174 -2.42 -12.82 -28.51
N ASP A 175 -2.94 -12.36 -27.38
CA ASP A 175 -4.20 -12.86 -26.82
C ASP A 175 -5.31 -11.81 -27.01
N GLU A 176 -6.26 -12.11 -27.90
CA GLU A 176 -7.37 -11.20 -28.23
C GLU A 176 -8.29 -10.90 -27.04
N GLN A 177 -8.30 -11.78 -26.03
CA GLN A 177 -9.10 -11.60 -24.82
C GLN A 177 -8.36 -10.82 -23.72
N ALA A 178 -7.05 -10.60 -23.87
CA ALA A 178 -6.29 -9.82 -22.90
C ALA A 178 -6.64 -8.33 -23.01
N SER A 179 -7.07 -7.73 -21.91
CA SER A 179 -7.37 -6.30 -21.86
C SER A 179 -6.32 -5.55 -21.03
N ILE A 180 -5.43 -4.83 -21.72
CA ILE A 180 -4.43 -3.99 -21.05
C ILE A 180 -5.10 -2.90 -20.21
N ILE A 181 -6.17 -2.29 -20.72
CA ILE A 181 -6.90 -1.22 -20.02
C ILE A 181 -7.47 -1.74 -18.69
N GLN A 182 -8.11 -2.91 -18.70
CA GLN A 182 -8.63 -3.51 -17.48
C GLN A 182 -7.50 -3.89 -16.52
N GLY A 183 -6.40 -4.45 -17.02
CA GLY A 183 -5.23 -4.77 -16.21
C GLY A 183 -4.63 -3.54 -15.53
N VAL A 184 -4.49 -2.42 -16.24
CA VAL A 184 -4.02 -1.14 -15.68
C VAL A 184 -5.00 -0.62 -14.64
N LEU A 185 -6.32 -0.64 -14.91
CA LEU A 185 -7.34 -0.19 -13.95
C LEU A 185 -7.32 -1.02 -12.66
N ILE A 186 -7.12 -2.33 -12.76
CA ILE A 186 -7.00 -3.23 -11.60
C ILE A 186 -5.80 -2.84 -10.72
N ILE A 187 -4.63 -2.58 -11.33
CA ILE A 187 -3.42 -2.19 -10.59
C ILE A 187 -3.57 -0.80 -9.96
N LEU A 188 -4.10 0.17 -10.71
CA LEU A 188 -4.35 1.52 -10.20
C LEU A 188 -5.38 1.49 -9.07
N GLY A 189 -6.42 0.68 -9.20
CA GLY A 189 -7.49 0.51 -8.21
C GLY A 189 -6.99 0.00 -6.86
N GLY A 190 -6.12 -1.01 -6.83
CA GLY A 190 -5.56 -1.46 -5.56
C GLY A 190 -4.39 -0.61 -5.05
N SER A 191 -3.78 0.20 -5.91
CA SER A 191 -2.79 1.20 -5.48
C SER A 191 -3.42 2.46 -4.85
N VAL A 192 -4.75 2.52 -4.75
CA VAL A 192 -5.48 3.54 -3.96
C VAL A 192 -5.05 3.52 -2.48
N ASP A 193 -4.47 2.42 -2.01
CA ASP A 193 -3.86 2.29 -0.68
C ASP A 193 -2.80 3.36 -0.37
N LEU A 194 -2.19 3.98 -1.40
CA LEU A 194 -1.31 5.13 -1.23
C LEU A 194 -1.99 6.33 -0.54
N LEU A 195 -3.32 6.44 -0.61
CA LEU A 195 -4.08 7.49 0.07
C LEU A 195 -3.94 7.43 1.60
N VAL A 196 -3.57 6.27 2.18
CA VAL A 196 -3.27 6.14 3.61
C VAL A 196 -2.14 7.07 4.06
N LEU A 197 -1.27 7.50 3.14
CA LEU A 197 -0.26 8.53 3.40
C LEU A 197 -0.85 9.84 3.94
N PHE A 198 -2.04 10.23 3.49
CA PHE A 198 -2.71 11.43 3.99
C PHE A 198 -3.11 11.30 5.47
N LEU A 199 -3.46 10.09 5.90
CA LEU A 199 -3.81 9.79 7.30
C LEU A 199 -2.55 9.68 8.17
N LEU A 200 -1.47 9.10 7.64
CA LEU A 200 -0.22 8.90 8.37
C LEU A 200 0.69 10.14 8.41
N HIS A 201 0.44 11.16 7.58
CA HIS A 201 1.32 12.32 7.44
C HIS A 201 1.64 13.03 8.78
N HIS A 202 0.67 13.17 9.68
CA HIS A 202 0.87 13.83 10.98
C HIS A 202 1.85 13.05 11.90
N TYR A 203 1.97 11.74 11.71
CA TYR A 203 2.83 10.88 12.53
C TYR A 203 4.32 10.93 12.14
N PHE A 204 4.70 11.61 11.06
CA PHE A 204 6.10 11.71 10.66
C PHE A 204 6.91 12.64 11.59
N ASN A 205 8.10 12.20 12.00
CA ASN A 205 9.06 12.99 12.80
C ASN A 205 9.56 14.25 12.07
N LYS A 206 9.62 14.23 10.73
CA LYS A 206 10.08 15.35 9.87
C LYS A 206 9.00 15.67 8.83
N PRO A 207 8.82 16.95 8.42
CA PRO A 207 7.80 17.27 7.43
C PRO A 207 8.18 16.62 6.10
N VAL A 208 7.19 16.33 5.26
CA VAL A 208 7.44 15.87 3.89
C VAL A 208 7.89 17.08 3.09
N THR A 209 9.20 17.23 2.95
CA THR A 209 9.80 18.25 2.07
C THR A 209 9.91 17.63 0.70
N VAL A 210 9.27 18.25 -0.31
CA VAL A 210 9.69 18.05 -1.69
C VAL A 210 11.06 18.69 -1.77
N THR A 211 12.11 17.88 -1.62
CA THR A 211 13.45 18.32 -1.97
C THR A 211 13.41 18.49 -3.48
N THR A 212 13.09 19.71 -3.93
CA THR A 212 13.71 20.24 -5.13
C THR A 212 15.20 19.95 -4.96
N ILE A 213 15.80 19.37 -5.99
CA ILE A 213 17.24 19.29 -6.13
C ILE A 213 17.75 20.74 -6.13
N ASN A 214 17.90 21.33 -4.95
CA ASN A 214 18.68 22.54 -4.76
C ASN A 214 20.10 22.06 -4.48
N TYR A 215 20.85 21.89 -5.56
CA TYR A 215 22.29 22.03 -5.49
C TYR A 215 22.58 23.39 -4.87
N GLY A 216 23.35 23.37 -3.78
CA GLY A 216 24.04 24.56 -3.31
C GLY A 216 23.27 25.44 -2.34
N ASN A 217 23.86 25.53 -1.15
CA ASN A 217 24.02 26.74 -0.35
C ASN A 217 23.22 26.78 0.96
N SER A 218 23.70 26.01 1.94
CA SER A 218 23.48 26.29 3.35
C SER A 218 24.77 26.03 4.17
N ARG A 219 25.93 26.42 3.63
CA ARG A 219 27.06 26.85 4.44
C ARG A 219 27.05 28.38 4.39
N GLU A 220 27.31 29.00 5.53
CA GLU A 220 27.37 30.47 5.76
C GLU A 220 26.04 31.17 6.05
N ARG A 221 25.61 31.10 7.31
CA ARG A 221 25.39 32.30 8.14
C ARG A 221 25.13 31.90 9.60
N SER A 222 26.21 31.81 10.38
CA SER A 222 26.17 31.98 11.83
C SER A 222 27.47 32.65 12.29
N TRP A 223 27.63 33.92 11.93
CA TRP A 223 28.46 34.87 12.66
C TRP A 223 27.76 36.22 12.57
N TYR A 224 27.74 36.93 13.70
CA TYR A 224 27.00 38.15 14.07
C TYR A 224 25.61 37.91 14.66
#